data_AF-A0A962D038-F1
#
_entry.id   AF-A0A962D038-F1
#
_cell.length_a   1.000
_cell.length_b   1.000
_cell.length_c   1.000
_cell.angle_alpha   90.00
_cell.angle_beta   90.00
_cell.angle_gamma   90.00
#
_symmetry.space_group_name_H-M   'P 1'
#
loop_
_entity.id
_entity.type
_entity.pdbx_description
1 polymer ?
#
loop_
_entity_poly.entity_id
_entity_poly.type
_entity_poly.pdbx_seq_one_letter_code
_entity_poly.pdbx_strand_id
1 'polypeptide(L)'
;MQHIICTERSVVDKNIKTNGFIKTEKDIFDVNKIWIGPRETLETNEDFKQIIPYVILSYQGKIALYQRTKKGGENRLHNMHSIGFGGHIDAFDLAYHKDGVI
;
A
#
# COMPACT_ATOMS: atom_id res chain seq x y z
N MET A 1 13.10 -8.68 9.77
CA MET A 1 12.24 -9.13 8.66
C MET A 1 10.95 -8.33 8.73
N GLN A 2 10.60 -7.60 7.67
CA GLN A 2 9.42 -6.73 7.65
C GLN A 2 8.15 -7.57 7.59
N HIS A 3 7.15 -7.28 8.42
CA HIS A 3 5.82 -7.88 8.33
C HIS A 3 4.83 -6.81 7.90
N ILE A 4 4.10 -7.05 6.82
CA ILE A 4 3.28 -6.02 6.17
C ILE A 4 1.81 -6.40 6.16
N ILE A 5 0.96 -5.37 6.09
CA ILE A 5 -0.50 -5.51 6.04
C ILE A 5 -0.96 -5.81 4.60
N CYS A 6 -1.77 -6.85 4.47
CA CYS A 6 -2.43 -7.26 3.23
C CYS A 6 -3.91 -7.56 3.46
N THR A 7 -4.65 -7.67 2.36
CA THR A 7 -5.99 -8.26 2.31
C THR A 7 -5.97 -9.42 1.33
N GLU A 8 -6.87 -10.39 1.52
CA GLU A 8 -7.12 -11.38 0.47
C GLU A 8 -7.58 -10.68 -0.82
N ARG A 9 -7.03 -11.10 -1.95
CA ARG A 9 -7.43 -10.63 -3.27
C ARG A 9 -8.92 -10.77 -3.51
N SER A 10 -9.51 -11.87 -3.03
CA SER A 10 -10.93 -12.17 -3.18
C SER A 10 -11.85 -11.08 -2.59
N VAL A 11 -11.39 -10.35 -1.56
CA VAL A 11 -12.12 -9.23 -0.93
C VAL A 11 -12.11 -8.01 -1.86
N VAL A 12 -10.95 -7.69 -2.41
CA VAL A 12 -10.77 -6.55 -3.33
C VAL A 12 -11.49 -6.80 -4.65
N ASP A 13 -11.30 -7.98 -5.24
CA ASP A 13 -11.85 -8.34 -6.56
C ASP A 13 -13.38 -8.38 -6.56
N LYS A 14 -14.05 -8.51 -5.40
CA LYS A 14 -15.52 -8.35 -5.30
C LYS A 14 -15.97 -6.92 -5.56
N ASN A 15 -15.17 -5.94 -5.14
CA ASN A 15 -15.51 -4.52 -5.16
C ASN A 15 -14.87 -3.75 -6.32
N ILE A 16 -13.71 -4.22 -6.80
CA ILE A 16 -12.92 -3.59 -7.86
C ILE A 16 -12.89 -4.50 -9.08
N LYS A 17 -13.50 -4.05 -10.18
CA LYS A 17 -13.61 -4.80 -11.45
C LYS A 17 -12.88 -4.14 -12.61
N THR A 18 -12.38 -2.93 -12.40
CA THR A 18 -11.72 -2.11 -13.43
C THR A 18 -10.27 -1.84 -13.04
N ASN A 19 -9.44 -1.61 -14.06
CA ASN A 19 -8.06 -1.19 -13.86
C ASN A 19 -7.99 0.34 -13.80
N GLY A 20 -7.08 0.87 -12.99
CA GLY A 20 -6.81 2.31 -12.90
C GLY A 20 -7.23 2.90 -11.55
N PHE A 21 -7.63 4.17 -11.57
CA PHE A 21 -8.08 4.89 -10.37
C PHE A 21 -9.59 4.79 -10.22
N ILE A 22 -10.04 4.38 -9.03
CA ILE A 22 -11.46 4.29 -8.68
C ILE A 22 -11.69 5.19 -7.47
N LYS A 23 -12.56 6.18 -7.63
CA LYS A 23 -13.08 6.94 -6.50
C LYS A 23 -14.23 6.15 -5.87
N THR A 24 -14.11 5.81 -4.59
CA THR A 24 -15.12 5.04 -3.85
C THR A 24 -15.26 5.59 -2.43
N GLU A 25 -16.47 5.54 -1.90
CA GLU A 25 -16.79 5.76 -0.48
C GLU A 25 -17.07 4.43 0.25
N LYS A 26 -17.11 3.31 -0.50
CA LYS A 26 -17.25 1.98 0.07
C LYS A 26 -15.93 1.51 0.67
N ASP A 27 -16.01 0.83 1.81
CA ASP A 27 -14.89 0.06 2.35
C ASP A 27 -14.58 -1.11 1.41
N ILE A 28 -13.54 -0.92 0.59
CA ILE A 28 -13.03 -1.92 -0.36
C ILE A 28 -12.05 -2.90 0.30
N PHE A 29 -11.68 -2.63 1.54
CA PHE A 29 -10.91 -3.50 2.43
C PHE A 29 -11.85 -3.95 3.55
N ASP A 30 -11.76 -5.22 3.95
CA ASP A 30 -12.48 -5.74 5.11
C ASP A 30 -11.50 -5.84 6.27
N VAL A 31 -11.65 -4.96 7.28
CA VAL A 31 -10.75 -4.90 8.44
C VAL A 31 -10.71 -6.21 9.23
N ASN A 32 -11.79 -7.01 9.17
CA ASN A 32 -11.84 -8.33 9.81
C ASN A 32 -11.12 -9.41 9.01
N LYS A 33 -10.63 -9.08 7.81
CA LYS A 33 -9.90 -9.97 6.90
C LYS A 33 -8.54 -9.39 6.51
N ILE A 34 -7.98 -8.59 7.40
CA ILE A 34 -6.60 -8.15 7.30
C ILE A 34 -5.68 -9.33 7.63
N TRP A 35 -4.63 -9.46 6.83
CA TRP A 35 -3.55 -10.41 7.01
C TRP A 35 -2.25 -9.67 7.27
N ILE A 36 -1.45 -10.18 8.20
CA ILE A 36 -0.10 -9.69 8.50
C ILE A 36 0.85 -10.84 8.23
N GLY A 37 1.89 -10.61 7.43
CA GLY A 37 2.86 -11.66 7.11
C GLY A 37 4.18 -11.12 6.59
N PRO A 38 5.19 -12.01 6.40
CA PRO A 38 6.50 -11.62 5.91
C PRO A 38 6.40 -10.98 4.53
N ARG A 39 7.03 -9.82 4.37
CA ARG A 39 7.03 -9.06 3.11
C ARG A 39 7.50 -9.88 1.92
N GLU A 40 8.61 -10.62 2.06
CA GLU A 40 9.20 -11.41 0.97
C GLU A 40 8.21 -12.45 0.42
N THR A 41 7.41 -13.06 1.30
CA THR A 41 6.35 -14.00 0.92
C THR A 41 5.18 -13.29 0.25
N LEU A 42 4.75 -12.15 0.80
CA LEU A 42 3.59 -11.39 0.30
C LEU A 42 3.87 -10.59 -0.99
N GLU A 43 5.13 -10.34 -1.33
CA GLU A 43 5.53 -9.74 -2.62
C GLU A 43 5.40 -10.69 -3.81
N THR A 44 5.42 -12.01 -3.56
CA THR A 44 5.36 -13.03 -4.62
C THR A 44 4.04 -13.79 -4.64
N ASN A 45 3.19 -13.64 -3.62
CA ASN A 45 1.91 -14.31 -3.53
C ASN A 45 0.75 -13.45 -4.06
N GLU A 46 0.20 -13.83 -5.21
CA GLU A 46 -0.90 -13.11 -5.86
C GLU A 46 -2.28 -13.27 -5.19
N ASP A 47 -2.43 -14.22 -4.26
CA ASP A 47 -3.67 -14.40 -3.48
C ASP A 47 -3.90 -13.25 -2.49
N PHE A 48 -2.86 -12.45 -2.24
CA PHE A 48 -2.90 -11.29 -1.37
C PHE A 48 -2.70 -10.00 -2.16
N LYS A 49 -3.37 -8.93 -1.71
CA LYS A 49 -3.13 -7.56 -2.15
C LYS A 49 -2.57 -6.76 -0.98
N GLN A 50 -1.38 -6.19 -1.18
CA GLN A 50 -0.74 -5.32 -0.21
C GLN A 50 -1.49 -3.98 -0.15
N ILE A 51 -1.77 -3.50 1.07
CA ILE A 51 -2.40 -2.20 1.27
C ILE A 51 -1.29 -1.14 1.32
N ILE A 52 -1.24 -0.28 0.31
CA ILE A 52 -0.23 0.77 0.16
C ILE A 52 -0.89 2.14 0.30
N PRO A 53 -0.76 2.82 1.45
CA PRO A 53 -1.09 4.23 1.54
C PRO A 53 -0.29 5.02 0.51
N TYR A 54 -0.96 5.92 -0.21
CA TYR A 54 -0.34 6.73 -1.24
C TYR A 54 -0.78 8.18 -1.11
N VAL A 55 0.17 9.07 -0.82
CA VAL A 55 -0.10 10.49 -0.57
C VAL A 55 0.48 11.36 -1.67
N ILE A 56 -0.25 12.38 -2.09
CA ILE A 56 0.22 13.41 -3.01
C ILE A 56 0.41 14.69 -2.19
N LEU A 57 1.62 15.25 -2.21
CA LEU A 57 1.92 16.52 -1.58
C LEU A 57 1.70 17.65 -2.60
N SER A 58 0.85 18.61 -2.22
CA SER A 58 0.62 19.82 -3.00
C SER A 58 0.80 21.07 -2.14
N TYR A 59 1.32 22.13 -2.74
CA TYR A 59 1.52 23.42 -2.09
C TYR A 59 1.43 24.55 -3.12
N GLN A 60 0.53 25.51 -2.90
CA GLN A 60 0.33 26.68 -3.77
C GLN A 60 0.19 26.32 -5.26
N GLY A 61 -0.65 25.33 -5.57
CA GLY A 61 -0.88 24.89 -6.96
C GLY A 61 0.26 24.07 -7.58
N LYS A 62 1.33 23.79 -6.84
CA LYS A 62 2.44 22.92 -7.26
C LYS A 62 2.29 21.55 -6.62
N ILE A 63 2.82 20.52 -7.29
CA ILE A 63 2.86 19.14 -6.81
C ILE A 63 4.33 18.74 -6.60
N ALA A 64 4.61 18.05 -5.50
CA ALA A 64 5.93 17.51 -5.25
C ALA A 64 6.29 16.43 -6.29
N LEU A 65 7.42 16.65 -6.97
CA LEU A 65 8.00 15.74 -7.95
C LEU A 65 9.39 15.32 -7.46
N TYR A 66 9.69 14.04 -7.51
CA TYR A 66 11.03 13.53 -7.25
C TYR A 66 11.45 12.55 -8.33
N GLN A 67 12.76 12.47 -8.55
CA GLN A 67 13.36 11.47 -9.41
C GLN A 67 13.80 10.28 -8.58
N ARG A 68 13.40 9.08 -8.99
CA ARG A 68 13.83 7.86 -8.33
C ARG A 68 15.30 7.58 -8.63
N THR A 69 16.09 7.48 -7.57
CA THR A 69 17.51 7.15 -7.68
C THR A 69 17.72 5.67 -7.97
N LYS A 70 18.92 5.31 -8.45
CA LYS A 70 19.34 3.92 -8.65
C LYS A 70 19.44 3.09 -7.36
N LYS A 71 19.29 3.72 -6.19
CA LYS A 71 19.30 3.04 -4.89
C LYS A 71 17.97 2.34 -4.55
N GLY A 72 16.90 2.60 -5.31
CA GLY A 72 15.61 1.91 -5.10
C GLY A 72 15.63 0.47 -5.61
N GLY A 73 14.92 -0.45 -4.95
CA GLY A 73 14.87 -1.87 -5.35
C GLY A 73 14.11 -2.16 -6.65
N GLU A 74 13.37 -1.18 -7.18
CA GLU A 74 12.58 -1.30 -8.41
C GLU A 74 13.35 -0.72 -9.61
N ASN A 75 14.16 -1.56 -10.26
CA ASN A 75 15.02 -1.18 -11.39
C ASN A 75 14.24 -0.51 -12.54
N ARG A 76 13.02 -0.97 -12.83
CA ARG A 76 12.16 -0.41 -13.87
C ARG A 76 11.84 1.07 -13.63
N LEU A 77 11.84 1.51 -12.37
CA LEU A 77 11.49 2.88 -11.98
C LEU A 77 12.70 3.81 -11.86
N HIS A 78 13.93 3.32 -12.09
CA HIS A 78 15.13 4.13 -11.97
C HIS A 78 15.13 5.29 -12.98
N ASN A 79 15.51 6.48 -12.51
CA ASN A 79 15.54 7.74 -13.26
C ASN A 79 14.17 8.23 -13.76
N MET A 80 13.07 7.52 -13.47
CA MET A 80 11.73 8.02 -13.72
C MET A 80 11.36 9.08 -12.68
N HIS A 81 10.51 10.01 -13.10
CA HIS A 81 9.88 10.95 -12.19
C HIS A 81 8.63 10.32 -11.57
N SER A 82 8.42 10.55 -10.28
CA SER A 82 7.28 10.04 -9.52
C SER A 82 6.53 11.18 -8.86
N ILE A 83 5.20 11.09 -8.91
CA ILE A 83 4.29 11.96 -8.19
C ILE A 83 3.63 11.12 -7.11
N GLY A 84 3.79 11.54 -5.86
CA GLY A 84 3.24 10.87 -4.69
C GLY A 84 4.19 9.86 -4.05
N PHE A 85 3.89 9.58 -2.79
CA PHE A 85 4.71 8.78 -1.89
C PHE A 85 3.84 7.69 -1.31
N GLY A 86 4.34 6.46 -1.35
CA GLY A 86 3.68 5.34 -0.70
C GLY A 86 4.68 4.36 -0.12
N GLY A 87 4.17 3.44 0.67
CA GLY A 87 4.96 2.44 1.36
C GLY A 87 4.07 1.39 2.00
N HIS A 88 4.69 0.29 2.43
CA HIS A 88 4.00 -0.74 3.19
C HIS A 88 3.64 -0.22 4.57
N ILE A 89 2.48 -0.63 5.08
CA ILE A 89 2.17 -0.50 6.51
C ILE A 89 2.80 -1.72 7.20
N ASP A 90 3.72 -1.47 8.12
CA ASP A 90 4.35 -2.52 8.92
C ASP A 90 3.44 -2.94 10.08
N ALA A 91 3.56 -4.18 10.54
CA ALA A 91 2.92 -4.66 11.76
C ALA A 91 3.24 -3.78 12.99
N PHE A 92 4.43 -3.16 13.03
CA PHE A 92 4.82 -2.21 14.08
C PHE A 92 4.11 -0.85 13.99
N ASP A 93 3.55 -0.49 12.83
CA ASP A 93 2.78 0.75 12.67
C ASP A 93 1.38 0.64 13.26
N LEU A 94 0.92 -0.57 13.58
CA LEU A 94 -0.35 -0.78 14.27
C LEU A 94 -0.26 -0.17 15.66
N ALA A 95 -1.05 0.89 15.86
CA ALA A 95 -1.25 1.47 17.18
C ALA A 95 -2.19 0.56 17.96
N TYR A 96 -1.68 -0.05 19.04
CA TYR A 96 -2.49 -0.82 19.96
C TYR A 96 -2.95 0.10 21.09
N HIS A 97 -4.21 0.01 21.47
CA HIS A 97 -4.66 0.54 22.75
C HIS A 97 -3.97 -0.23 23.90
N LYS A 98 -3.84 0.38 25.09
CA LYS A 98 -3.15 -0.24 26.25
C LYS A 98 -3.78 -1.57 26.70
N ASP A 99 -5.01 -1.85 26.28
CA ASP A 99 -5.76 -3.09 26.50
C ASP A 99 -5.50 -4.16 25.41
N GLY A 100 -4.65 -3.88 24.43
CA GLY A 100 -4.25 -4.83 23.39
C GLY A 100 -5.22 -4.92 22.20
N VAL A 101 -6.22 -4.04 22.13
CA VAL A 101 -7.09 -3.91 20.96
C VAL A 101 -6.39 -3.09 19.87
N ILE A 102 -6.34 -3.64 18.64
CA ILE A 102 -6.01 -2.90 17.41
C ILE A 102 -7.28 -2.18 16.93
#